data_AF-Q9GH88-F1
#
_entry.id   AF-Q9GH88-F1
#
_cell.length_a   1.000
_cell.length_b   1.000
_cell.length_c   1.000
_cell.angle_alpha   90.00
_cell.angle_beta   90.00
_cell.angle_gamma   90.00
#
_symmetry.space_group_name_H-M   'P 1'
#
loop_
_entity.id
_entity.type
_entity.pdbx_description
1 polymer ?
#
loop_
_entity_poly.entity_id
_entity_poly.type
_entity_poly.pdbx_seq_one_letter_code
_entity_poly.pdbx_strand_id
1 'polypeptide(L)'
;WFQNVESMLNHHLGGLLGLGSLGWAGHQIHVSLPVNKLLDAGVDPKEIPLPHDLLFNRGIMADLYPSFAKGIAPFFTLNWSEYSDFLTFKGGLNPVTGGLWLSDTAHHHVAIAVLFLVAGHMYRTNWGIGHSMKEILDEIV
;
A
#
# COMPACT_ATOMS: atom_id res chain seq x y z
N TRP A 1 7.11 10.13 -29.66
CA TRP A 1 6.34 9.66 -28.48
C TRP A 1 6.74 8.25 -28.07
N PHE A 2 6.50 7.23 -28.90
CA PHE A 2 6.81 5.82 -28.59
C PHE A 2 8.25 5.52 -28.13
N GLN A 3 9.25 6.26 -28.63
CA GLN A 3 10.67 6.07 -28.25
C GLN A 3 11.11 6.88 -27.02
N ASN A 4 10.19 7.53 -26.30
CA ASN A 4 10.52 8.23 -25.06
C ASN A 4 10.59 7.21 -23.90
N VAL A 5 11.69 6.45 -23.87
CA VAL A 5 11.87 5.32 -22.95
C VAL A 5 12.01 5.76 -21.48
N GLU A 6 12.62 6.92 -21.23
CA GLU A 6 12.82 7.48 -19.89
C GLU A 6 11.49 7.88 -19.26
N SER A 7 10.67 8.64 -20.01
CA SER A 7 9.31 8.96 -19.58
C SER A 7 8.48 7.68 -19.40
N MET A 8 8.60 6.72 -20.31
CA MET A 8 7.87 5.45 -20.23
C MET A 8 8.23 4.68 -18.95
N LEU A 9 9.51 4.58 -18.59
CA LEU A 9 9.95 3.90 -17.38
C LEU A 9 9.50 4.64 -16.11
N ASN A 10 9.66 5.97 -16.06
CA ASN A 10 9.17 6.75 -14.91
C ASN A 10 7.66 6.56 -14.69
N HIS A 11 6.85 6.55 -15.75
CA HIS A 11 5.40 6.36 -15.65
C HIS A 11 5.01 4.93 -15.31
N HIS A 12 5.71 3.91 -15.83
CA HIS A 12 5.41 2.53 -15.46
C HIS A 12 5.84 2.21 -14.04
N LEU A 13 7.04 2.62 -13.62
CA LEU A 13 7.52 2.40 -12.27
C LEU A 13 6.69 3.21 -11.26
N GLY A 14 6.65 4.53 -11.39
CA GLY A 14 5.95 5.37 -10.41
C GLY A 14 4.43 5.29 -10.53
N GLY A 15 3.91 5.33 -11.75
CA GLY A 15 2.47 5.31 -12.02
C GLY A 15 1.89 3.91 -11.93
N LEU A 16 2.17 3.06 -12.92
CA LEU A 16 1.52 1.75 -13.04
C LEU A 16 1.80 0.84 -11.83
N LEU A 17 3.06 0.68 -11.44
CA LEU A 17 3.45 -0.18 -10.33
C LEU A 17 3.29 0.51 -8.97
N GLY A 18 3.80 1.75 -8.84
CA GLY A 18 3.75 2.52 -7.60
C GLY A 18 2.32 2.86 -7.16
N LEU A 19 1.57 3.60 -7.99
CA LEU A 19 0.18 3.94 -7.67
C LEU A 19 -0.75 2.73 -7.68
N GLY A 20 -0.47 1.72 -8.53
CA GLY A 20 -1.20 0.45 -8.51
C GLY A 20 -1.08 -0.27 -7.17
N SER A 21 0.15 -0.41 -6.66
CA SER A 21 0.41 -1.00 -5.34
C SER A 21 -0.18 -0.15 -4.21
N LEU A 22 -0.07 1.17 -4.29
CA LEU A 22 -0.63 2.09 -3.28
C LEU A 22 -2.16 2.01 -3.22
N GLY A 23 -2.83 2.00 -4.37
CA GLY A 23 -4.28 1.86 -4.46
C GLY A 23 -4.75 0.50 -3.93
N TRP A 24 -4.01 -0.56 -4.22
CA TRP A 24 -4.30 -1.89 -3.69
C TRP A 24 -4.08 -1.98 -2.17
N ALA A 25 -3.02 -1.36 -1.63
CA ALA A 25 -2.82 -1.26 -0.19
C ALA A 25 -3.99 -0.52 0.49
N GLY A 26 -4.45 0.59 -0.09
CA GLY A 26 -5.64 1.31 0.38
C GLY A 26 -6.88 0.42 0.40
N HIS A 27 -7.12 -0.35 -0.67
CA HIS A 27 -8.21 -1.34 -0.70
C HIS A 27 -8.07 -2.39 0.41
N GLN A 28 -6.88 -2.96 0.59
CA GLN A 28 -6.64 -3.96 1.64
C GLN A 28 -6.92 -3.39 3.03
N ILE A 29 -6.41 -2.19 3.33
CA ILE A 29 -6.55 -1.56 4.66
C ILE A 29 -8.00 -1.20 4.97
N HIS A 30 -8.72 -0.62 4.01
CA HIS A 30 -10.04 -0.06 4.27
C HIS A 30 -11.20 -1.01 3.99
N VAL A 31 -10.99 -2.09 3.22
CA VAL A 31 -12.04 -3.03 2.85
C VAL A 31 -11.69 -4.46 3.26
N SER A 32 -10.57 -5.01 2.76
CA SER A 32 -10.26 -6.43 2.96
C SER A 32 -9.98 -6.76 4.43
N LEU A 33 -9.20 -5.94 5.12
CA LEU A 33 -8.83 -6.15 6.53
C LEU A 33 -10.00 -6.17 7.50
N PRO A 34 -10.90 -5.17 7.54
CA PRO A 34 -12.02 -5.20 8.49
C PRO A 34 -12.98 -6.35 8.20
N VAL A 35 -13.28 -6.65 6.93
CA VAL A 35 -14.16 -7.76 6.55
C VAL A 35 -13.54 -9.11 6.96
N ASN A 36 -12.27 -9.36 6.64
CA ASN A 36 -11.63 -10.64 7.00
C ASN A 36 -11.44 -10.78 8.51
N LYS A 37 -11.22 -9.70 9.26
CA LYS A 37 -11.15 -9.77 10.72
C LYS A 37 -12.48 -10.25 11.33
N LEU A 38 -13.61 -9.85 10.76
CA LEU A 38 -14.93 -10.32 11.18
C LEU A 38 -15.20 -11.77 10.72
N LEU A 39 -14.81 -12.14 9.50
CA LEU A 39 -14.92 -13.52 9.00
C LEU A 39 -14.08 -14.49 9.84
N ASP A 40 -12.83 -14.12 10.16
CA ASP A 40 -11.93 -14.92 10.98
C ASP A 40 -12.42 -15.05 12.43
N ALA A 41 -13.24 -14.10 12.90
CA ALA A 41 -13.91 -14.15 14.20
C ALA A 41 -15.19 -15.02 14.19
N GLY A 42 -15.58 -15.56 13.03
CA GLY A 42 -16.76 -16.43 12.88
C GLY A 42 -18.09 -15.69 12.71
N VAL A 43 -18.07 -14.41 12.37
CA VAL A 43 -19.29 -13.63 12.08
C VAL A 43 -19.92 -14.12 10.78
N ASP A 44 -21.24 -14.33 10.76
CA ASP A 44 -21.95 -14.74 9.54
C ASP A 44 -21.80 -13.65 8.46
N PRO A 45 -21.49 -14.00 7.19
CA PRO A 45 -21.31 -13.03 6.13
C PRO A 45 -22.50 -12.07 5.91
N LYS A 46 -23.71 -12.45 6.31
CA LYS A 46 -24.91 -11.60 6.23
C LYS A 46 -24.97 -10.52 7.31
N GLU A 47 -24.26 -10.72 8.43
CA GLU A 47 -24.18 -9.78 9.55
C GLU A 47 -22.99 -8.83 9.42
N ILE A 48 -22.04 -9.12 8.52
CA ILE A 48 -20.88 -8.25 8.28
C ILE A 48 -21.35 -6.94 7.63
N PRO A 49 -20.97 -5.77 8.19
CA PRO A 49 -21.28 -4.47 7.59
C PRO A 49 -20.74 -4.39 6.15
N LEU A 50 -21.48 -3.71 5.28
CA LEU A 50 -21.06 -3.56 3.90
C LEU A 50 -19.77 -2.73 3.83
N PRO A 51 -18.90 -2.95 2.82
CA PRO A 51 -17.62 -2.24 2.70
C PRO A 51 -17.72 -0.72 2.73
N HIS A 52 -18.81 -0.14 2.22
CA HIS A 52 -19.01 1.32 2.26
C HIS A 52 -19.31 1.81 3.68
N ASP A 53 -20.01 1.03 4.50
CA ASP A 53 -20.27 1.38 5.89
C ASP A 53 -18.98 1.33 6.71
N LEU A 54 -18.11 0.34 6.45
CA LEU A 54 -16.78 0.24 7.06
C LEU A 54 -15.87 1.42 6.68
N LEU A 55 -15.99 1.91 5.44
CA LEU A 55 -15.18 3.03 4.96
C LEU A 55 -15.59 4.37 5.60
N PHE A 56 -16.89 4.64 5.70
CA PHE A 56 -17.39 5.93 6.18
C PHE A 56 -17.57 5.97 7.71
N ASN A 57 -17.78 4.83 8.36
CA ASN A 57 -17.94 4.76 9.81
C ASN A 57 -16.61 4.46 10.51
N ARG A 58 -15.91 5.55 10.85
CA ARG A 58 -14.66 5.50 11.61
C ARG A 58 -14.81 4.82 12.97
N GLY A 59 -16.00 4.84 13.59
CA GLY A 59 -16.26 4.18 14.87
C GLY A 59 -16.06 2.66 14.77
N ILE A 60 -16.66 2.03 13.76
CA ILE A 60 -16.52 0.58 13.53
C ILE A 60 -15.06 0.20 13.26
N MET A 61 -14.35 1.01 12.46
CA MET A 61 -12.93 0.78 12.21
C MET A 61 -12.07 0.95 13.48
N ALA A 62 -12.39 1.90 14.35
CA ALA A 62 -11.69 2.11 15.61
C ALA A 62 -11.93 0.97 16.62
N ASP A 63 -13.13 0.38 16.61
CA ASP A 63 -13.45 -0.79 17.44
C ASP A 63 -12.64 -2.02 17.00
N LEU A 64 -12.44 -2.19 15.69
CA LEU A 64 -11.61 -3.27 15.14
C LEU A 64 -10.11 -2.97 15.28
N TYR A 65 -9.69 -1.74 15.00
CA TYR A 65 -8.30 -1.30 14.92
C TYR A 65 -8.16 0.04 15.68
N PRO A 66 -7.79 0.01 16.98
CA PRO A 66 -7.77 1.19 17.84
C PRO A 66 -6.96 2.38 17.30
N SER A 67 -5.94 2.15 16.46
CA SER A 67 -5.15 3.23 15.86
C SER A 67 -5.96 4.12 14.92
N PHE A 68 -7.08 3.64 14.35
CA PHE A 68 -7.96 4.47 13.52
C PHE A 68 -8.55 5.65 14.31
N ALA A 69 -8.67 5.56 15.64
CA ALA A 69 -9.07 6.68 16.49
C ALA A 69 -8.04 7.82 16.53
N LYS A 70 -6.75 7.53 16.26
CA LYS A 70 -5.68 8.55 16.14
C LYS A 70 -5.70 9.26 14.77
N GLY A 71 -6.30 8.63 13.77
CA GLY A 71 -6.50 9.21 12.44
C GLY A 71 -5.18 9.35 11.68
N ILE A 72 -5.06 10.37 10.85
CA ILE A 72 -3.90 10.58 9.97
C ILE A 72 -2.77 11.38 10.61
N ALA A 73 -2.93 11.86 11.85
CA ALA A 73 -1.90 12.68 12.49
C ALA A 73 -0.54 11.95 12.62
N PRO A 74 -0.49 10.68 13.09
CA PRO A 74 0.78 9.94 13.18
C PRO A 74 1.51 9.77 11.83
N PHE A 75 0.78 9.73 10.71
CA PHE A 75 1.38 9.64 9.38
C PHE A 75 2.23 10.87 9.05
N PHE A 76 1.69 12.08 9.25
CA PHE A 76 2.39 13.33 8.94
C PHE A 76 3.47 13.71 9.96
N THR A 77 3.38 13.20 11.19
CA THR A 77 4.42 13.41 12.21
C THR A 77 5.51 12.34 12.19
N LEU A 78 5.46 11.39 11.25
CA LEU A 78 6.38 10.24 11.15
C LEU A 78 6.39 9.32 12.39
N ASN A 79 5.32 9.35 13.20
CA ASN A 79 5.17 8.46 14.35
C ASN A 79 4.45 7.16 13.93
N TRP A 80 5.06 6.41 13.02
CA TRP A 80 4.40 5.31 12.32
C TRP A 80 4.17 4.05 13.14
N SER A 81 4.83 3.90 14.30
CA SER A 81 4.60 2.76 15.20
C SER A 81 3.15 2.68 15.68
N GLU A 82 2.40 3.78 15.59
CA GLU A 82 1.00 3.84 15.97
C GLU A 82 0.06 3.01 15.07
N TYR A 83 0.49 2.64 13.87
CA TYR A 83 -0.32 1.87 12.90
C TYR A 83 -0.03 0.35 12.92
N SER A 84 0.61 -0.15 13.97
CA SER A 84 1.04 -1.56 14.08
C SER A 84 -0.11 -2.57 14.24
N ASP A 85 -1.35 -2.12 14.40
CA ASP A 85 -2.54 -2.97 14.53
C ASP A 85 -3.10 -3.44 13.18
N PHE A 86 -2.87 -2.69 12.10
CA PHE A 86 -3.27 -3.06 10.74
C PHE A 86 -2.12 -3.16 9.72
N LEU A 87 -0.96 -2.54 9.99
CA LEU A 87 0.29 -2.77 9.25
C LEU A 87 1.23 -3.61 10.10
N THR A 88 1.18 -4.93 9.91
CA THR A 88 1.96 -5.86 10.74
C THR A 88 3.18 -6.40 10.00
N PHE A 89 4.02 -7.12 10.74
CA PHE A 89 5.10 -7.93 10.19
C PHE A 89 5.21 -9.22 11.01
N LYS A 90 4.14 -10.03 11.03
CA LYS A 90 4.07 -11.26 11.83
C LYS A 90 4.90 -12.38 11.20
N GLY A 91 4.81 -12.52 9.88
CA GLY A 91 5.38 -13.64 9.14
C GLY A 91 4.60 -14.95 9.33
N GLY A 92 4.70 -15.84 8.34
CA GLY A 92 4.01 -17.13 8.36
C GLY A 92 2.54 -17.03 7.92
N LEU A 93 1.70 -17.91 8.47
CA LEU A 93 0.31 -18.09 8.07
C LEU A 93 -0.64 -17.76 9.22
N ASN A 94 -1.82 -17.26 8.88
CA ASN A 94 -2.95 -17.11 9.79
C ASN A 94 -3.48 -18.51 10.14
N PRO A 95 -3.51 -18.89 11.44
CA PRO A 95 -3.93 -20.23 11.85
C PRO A 95 -5.41 -20.52 11.58
N VAL A 96 -6.25 -19.51 11.40
CA VAL A 96 -7.68 -19.68 11.10
C VAL A 96 -7.90 -20.02 9.63
N THR A 97 -7.26 -19.27 8.73
CA THR A 97 -7.51 -19.37 7.29
C THR A 97 -6.50 -20.24 6.55
N GLY A 98 -5.32 -20.48 7.15
CA GLY A 98 -4.18 -21.11 6.47
C GLY A 98 -3.50 -20.24 5.41
N GLY A 99 -3.98 -19.02 5.19
CA GLY A 99 -3.40 -18.05 4.25
C GLY A 99 -2.37 -17.12 4.90
N LEU A 100 -1.76 -16.23 4.13
CA LEU A 100 -0.92 -15.16 4.67
C LEU A 100 -1.76 -14.18 5.51
N TRP A 101 -1.12 -13.51 6.47
CA TRP A 101 -1.74 -12.40 7.19
C TRP A 101 -2.02 -11.24 6.24
N LEU A 102 -3.29 -10.86 6.09
CA LEU A 102 -3.66 -9.73 5.23
C LEU A 102 -3.05 -8.40 5.68
N SER A 103 -2.75 -8.25 6.96
CA SER A 103 -2.07 -7.07 7.51
C SER A 103 -0.59 -7.04 7.11
N ASP A 104 0.04 -8.20 6.94
CA ASP A 104 1.40 -8.31 6.38
C ASP A 104 1.38 -8.04 4.87
N THR A 105 0.35 -8.53 4.13
CA THR A 105 0.23 -8.22 2.70
C THR A 105 -0.04 -6.74 2.46
N ALA A 106 -0.81 -6.07 3.32
CA ALA A 106 -1.08 -4.64 3.22
C ALA A 106 0.21 -3.84 3.42
N HIS A 107 0.97 -4.17 4.47
CA HIS A 107 2.28 -3.57 4.73
C HIS A 107 3.26 -3.82 3.58
N HIS A 108 3.27 -5.03 3.01
CA HIS A 108 4.08 -5.36 1.84
C HIS A 108 3.76 -4.45 0.64
N HIS A 109 2.47 -4.22 0.32
CA HIS A 109 2.09 -3.36 -0.79
C HIS A 109 2.37 -1.88 -0.53
N VAL A 110 2.27 -1.40 0.72
CA VAL A 110 2.74 -0.06 1.09
C VAL A 110 4.24 0.08 0.83
N ALA A 111 5.04 -0.92 1.25
CA ALA A 111 6.48 -0.91 1.03
C ALA A 111 6.84 -0.93 -0.47
N ILE A 112 6.18 -1.78 -1.25
CA ILE A 112 6.32 -1.85 -2.72
C ILE A 112 5.92 -0.52 -3.37
N ALA A 113 4.85 0.11 -2.90
CA ALA A 113 4.39 1.38 -3.44
C ALA A 113 5.43 2.47 -3.27
N VAL A 114 6.00 2.61 -2.06
CA VAL A 114 7.08 3.57 -1.80
C VAL A 114 8.31 3.28 -2.67
N LEU A 115 8.72 2.02 -2.75
CA LEU A 115 9.88 1.61 -3.57
C LEU A 115 9.70 2.03 -5.04
N PHE A 116 8.56 1.69 -5.64
CA PHE A 116 8.31 1.99 -7.06
C PHE A 116 7.99 3.45 -7.34
N LEU A 117 7.33 4.15 -6.42
CA LEU A 117 7.14 5.61 -6.52
C LEU A 117 8.49 6.33 -6.54
N VAL A 118 9.41 5.96 -5.65
CA VAL A 118 10.76 6.54 -5.64
C VAL A 118 11.55 6.14 -6.89
N ALA A 119 11.51 4.86 -7.28
CA ALA A 119 12.19 4.38 -8.49
C ALA A 119 11.70 5.07 -9.78
N GLY A 120 10.42 5.44 -9.84
CA GLY A 120 9.82 6.17 -10.96
C GLY A 120 10.32 7.61 -11.14
N HIS A 121 11.22 8.10 -10.28
CA HIS A 121 11.86 9.42 -10.39
C HIS A 121 13.35 9.34 -10.78
N MET A 122 13.83 8.16 -11.21
CA MET A 122 15.24 7.97 -11.55
C MET A 122 15.63 8.62 -12.89
N TYR A 123 14.78 8.54 -13.92
CA TYR A 123 15.19 8.93 -15.27
C TYR A 123 14.89 10.40 -15.58
N ARG A 124 15.79 11.02 -16.37
CA ARG A 124 15.67 12.42 -16.75
C ARG A 124 14.45 12.63 -17.65
N THR A 125 13.74 13.72 -17.42
CA THR A 125 12.63 14.15 -18.28
C THR A 125 12.76 15.66 -18.55
N ASN A 126 11.65 16.36 -18.83
CA ASN A 126 11.65 17.75 -19.30
C ASN A 126 12.24 18.76 -18.29
N TRP A 127 12.42 18.39 -17.03
CA TRP A 127 12.92 19.27 -15.97
C TRP A 127 14.44 19.19 -15.74
N GLY A 128 15.18 18.44 -16.58
CA GLY A 128 16.65 18.37 -16.51
C GLY A 128 17.22 17.65 -15.28
N ILE A 129 16.37 17.13 -14.39
CA ILE A 129 16.75 16.34 -13.21
C ILE A 129 16.54 14.85 -13.52
N GLY A 130 17.48 14.00 -13.11
CA GLY A 130 17.47 12.55 -13.31
C GLY A 130 18.59 12.06 -14.23
N HIS A 131 18.64 10.75 -14.46
CA HIS A 131 19.65 10.10 -15.28
C HIS A 131 19.20 9.84 -16.71
N SER A 132 20.10 10.02 -17.68
CA SER A 132 19.87 9.57 -19.06
C SER A 132 20.28 8.11 -19.19
N MET A 133 19.41 7.26 -19.76
CA MET A 133 19.73 5.84 -19.93
C MET A 133 20.95 5.65 -20.84
N LYS A 134 21.10 6.51 -21.85
CA LYS A 134 22.24 6.47 -22.75
C LYS A 134 23.54 6.82 -22.02
N GLU A 135 23.54 7.89 -21.23
CA GLU A 135 24.72 8.30 -20.45
C GLU A 135 25.18 7.16 -19.52
N ILE A 136 24.24 6.50 -18.83
CA ILE A 136 24.56 5.35 -17.97
C ILE A 136 25.23 4.21 -18.76
N LEU A 137 24.70 3.87 -19.93
CA LEU A 137 25.23 2.75 -20.73
C LEU A 137 26.60 3.06 -21.34
N ASP A 138 26.79 4.30 -21.81
CA ASP A 138 28.05 4.74 -22.39
C ASP A 138 29.19 4.80 -21.35
N GLU A 139 28.88 4.99 -20.06
CA GLU A 139 29.87 4.96 -18.96
C GLU A 139 30.27 3.55 -18.51
N ILE A 140 29.52 2.52 -18.90
CA ILE A 140 29.76 1.13 -18.51
C ILE A 140 30.63 0.38 -19.53
N VAL A 141 30.79 0.92 -20.75
CA VAL A 141 31.54 0.33 -21.87
C VAL A 141 32.87 1.06 -22.07
#